data_AF-A0A803PRX3-F1
#
_entry.id   AF-A0A803PRX3-F1
#
_cell.length_a   1.000
_cell.length_b   1.000
_cell.length_c   1.000
_cell.angle_alpha   90.00
_cell.angle_beta   90.00
_cell.angle_gamma   90.00
#
_symmetry.space_group_name_H-M   'P 1'
#
loop_
_entity.id
_entity.type
_entity.pdbx_description
1 polymer ?
#
loop_
_entity_poly.entity_id
_entity_poly.type
_entity_poly.pdbx_seq_one_letter_code
_entity_poly.pdbx_strand_id
1 'polypeptide(L)'
;MAHVQVANGVRSSLYVGDLHPSLNETQLFQLFSQMGQLISVRVCRDLTSGRSLGYGYVNFSNPQDASRALNLMNFRVVNGKPIRIMYSNRDPSIRKSGTGNIFIKNLDKGIDCKALHETFSSFGNILSCKIATDVWGHSKGYGFVQFESEEAAQCAIDKLNGMLFNDKQVFIGPFVRKEKRKFNNVYVKNFSPTLNEDDLTNIFGEYGSITSVVVMRDQKGKSKGFGFVNFEDADDAARAVDGLNGKTFDEKEWYVGKAQKKSLLRARTGLVQQNGQPPLMHPPQMSTAEQQRRLVGNKLYPLVEQLEHKNAAKVTGMLLEMDHTQLLHLLNSPHALKAKVAEAIDVLRNDNLLVS
;
A
#
# COMPACT_ATOMS: atom_id res chain seq x y z
N MET A 1 20.01 45.56 4.53
CA MET A 1 19.65 44.47 3.60
C MET A 1 18.55 43.67 4.26
N ALA A 2 17.38 43.62 3.63
CA ALA A 2 16.17 43.09 4.23
C ALA A 2 16.27 41.58 4.46
N HIS A 3 16.05 41.16 5.70
CA HIS A 3 15.72 39.78 6.04
C HIS A 3 14.43 39.39 5.33
N VAL A 4 14.51 38.50 4.34
CA VAL A 4 13.34 37.85 3.77
C VAL A 4 12.89 36.80 4.78
N GLN A 5 12.04 37.23 5.70
CA GLN A 5 11.29 36.37 6.60
C GLN A 5 10.19 35.72 5.76
N VAL A 6 10.42 34.49 5.32
CA VAL A 6 9.40 33.68 4.65
C VAL A 6 8.24 33.52 5.62
N ALA A 7 7.05 33.98 5.22
CA ALA A 7 5.83 33.91 6.00
C ALA A 7 5.46 32.46 6.32
N ASN A 8 5.92 31.96 7.47
CA ASN A 8 5.42 30.74 8.09
C ASN A 8 3.96 31.00 8.46
N GLY A 9 3.03 30.63 7.58
CA GLY A 9 1.60 30.66 7.89
C GLY A 9 1.37 29.95 9.22
N VAL A 10 0.82 30.67 10.20
CA VAL A 10 0.79 30.22 11.58
C VAL A 10 -0.12 29.00 11.70
N ARG A 11 0.47 27.80 11.76
CA ARG A 11 -0.26 26.53 11.61
C ARG A 11 -0.92 26.15 12.94
N SER A 12 -2.23 26.32 13.05
CA SER A 12 -3.03 25.84 14.19
C SER A 12 -3.71 24.48 13.96
N SER A 13 -3.59 23.93 12.74
CA SER A 13 -4.18 22.65 12.34
C SER A 13 -3.15 21.53 12.42
N LEU A 14 -3.48 20.46 13.15
CA LEU A 14 -2.68 19.25 13.28
C LEU A 14 -3.35 18.06 12.60
N TYR A 15 -2.56 17.28 11.90
CA TYR A 15 -2.88 15.92 11.49
C TYR A 15 -2.50 14.97 12.62
N VAL A 16 -3.43 14.11 13.05
CA VAL A 16 -3.21 13.08 14.07
C VAL A 16 -3.42 11.72 13.42
N GLY A 17 -2.33 11.06 13.06
CA GLY A 17 -2.30 9.76 12.42
C GLY A 17 -2.02 8.61 13.38
N ASP A 18 -2.04 7.41 12.81
CA ASP A 18 -1.81 6.15 13.54
C ASP A 18 -2.78 5.94 14.71
N LEU A 19 -3.98 6.52 14.63
CA LEU A 19 -5.03 6.32 15.61
C LEU A 19 -5.41 4.84 15.71
N HIS A 20 -5.75 4.41 16.93
CA HIS A 20 -6.40 3.15 17.17
C HIS A 20 -7.82 3.16 16.55
N PRO A 21 -8.31 2.07 15.92
CA PRO A 21 -9.61 2.05 15.26
C PRO A 21 -10.81 2.40 16.15
N SER A 22 -10.69 2.18 17.47
CA SER A 22 -11.73 2.53 18.45
C SER A 22 -11.73 4.01 18.85
N LEU A 23 -10.68 4.78 18.53
CA LEU A 23 -10.61 6.19 18.90
C LEU A 23 -11.63 6.99 18.10
N ASN A 24 -12.43 7.77 18.82
CA ASN A 24 -13.43 8.67 18.27
C ASN A 24 -13.09 10.14 18.56
N GLU A 25 -13.90 11.00 17.98
CA GLU A 25 -13.80 12.46 18.06
C GLU A 25 -13.86 12.96 19.51
N THR A 26 -14.72 12.38 20.33
CA THR A 26 -14.89 12.74 21.75
C THR A 26 -13.62 12.45 22.56
N GLN A 27 -13.04 11.27 22.39
CA GLN A 27 -11.80 10.89 23.07
C GLN A 27 -10.63 11.77 22.64
N LEU A 28 -10.51 12.06 21.34
CA LEU A 28 -9.51 13.00 20.84
C LEU A 28 -9.75 14.42 21.38
N PHE A 29 -10.98 14.89 21.42
CA PHE A 29 -11.30 16.21 21.95
C PHE A 29 -10.87 16.34 23.42
N GLN A 30 -11.23 15.36 24.26
CA GLN A 30 -10.83 15.33 25.67
C GLN A 30 -9.32 15.26 25.85
N LEU A 31 -8.63 14.53 24.97
CA LEU A 31 -7.18 14.38 25.03
C LEU A 31 -6.46 15.69 24.67
N PHE A 32 -6.92 16.38 23.63
CA PHE A 32 -6.26 17.59 23.10
C PHE A 32 -6.74 18.90 23.75
N SER A 33 -7.91 18.92 24.38
CA SER A 33 -8.41 20.12 25.10
C SER A 33 -7.52 20.51 26.28
N GLN A 34 -6.77 19.55 26.82
CA GLN A 34 -5.75 19.79 27.85
C GLN A 34 -4.59 20.66 27.35
N MET A 35 -4.35 20.67 26.04
CA MET A 35 -3.25 21.42 25.41
C MET A 35 -3.65 22.81 24.95
N GLY A 36 -4.94 23.18 25.02
CA GLY A 36 -5.43 24.45 24.51
C GLY A 36 -6.87 24.42 24.03
N GLN A 37 -7.36 25.59 23.61
CA GLN A 37 -8.72 25.71 23.10
C GLN A 37 -8.83 25.13 21.68
N LEU A 38 -9.77 24.22 21.49
CA LEU A 38 -10.03 23.55 20.22
C LEU A 38 -11.17 24.22 19.46
N ILE A 39 -10.96 24.48 18.17
CA ILE A 39 -12.02 24.89 17.22
C ILE A 39 -12.79 23.66 16.74
N SER A 40 -12.08 22.60 16.37
CA SER A 40 -12.72 21.38 15.88
C SER A 40 -11.81 20.16 15.97
N VAL A 41 -12.45 19.00 16.10
CA VAL A 41 -11.81 17.68 16.06
C VAL A 41 -12.63 16.79 15.13
N ARG A 42 -11.94 16.06 14.25
CA ARG A 42 -12.57 15.14 13.29
C ARG A 42 -11.74 13.87 13.13
N VAL A 43 -12.35 12.70 13.29
CA VAL A 43 -11.75 11.43 12.86
C VAL A 43 -12.21 11.18 11.43
N CYS A 44 -11.25 10.89 10.55
CA CYS A 44 -11.57 10.54 9.17
C CYS A 44 -11.99 9.08 9.11
N ARG A 45 -13.18 8.83 8.55
CA ARG A 45 -13.80 7.52 8.44
C ARG A 45 -14.08 7.21 6.99
N ASP A 46 -14.04 5.92 6.67
CA ASP A 46 -14.50 5.42 5.38
C ASP A 46 -16.00 5.72 5.22
N LEU A 47 -16.39 6.33 4.10
CA LEU A 47 -17.76 6.80 3.88
C LEU A 47 -18.78 5.66 3.79
N THR A 48 -18.34 4.47 3.38
CA THR A 48 -19.22 3.31 3.23
C THR A 48 -19.35 2.51 4.52
N SER A 49 -18.22 2.19 5.16
CA SER A 49 -18.19 1.31 6.34
C SER A 49 -18.21 2.04 7.68
N GLY A 50 -18.05 3.36 7.69
CA GLY A 50 -17.94 4.18 8.91
C GLY A 50 -16.68 3.89 9.75
N ARG A 51 -15.80 2.98 9.29
CA ARG A 51 -14.59 2.59 10.00
C ARG A 51 -13.57 3.71 9.96
N SER A 52 -12.90 3.94 11.08
CA SER A 52 -11.79 4.88 11.16
C SER A 52 -10.72 4.54 10.13
N LEU A 53 -10.26 5.54 9.39
CA LEU A 53 -9.11 5.45 8.49
C LEU A 53 -7.78 5.52 9.28
N GLY A 54 -7.84 5.56 10.60
CA GLY A 54 -6.67 5.60 11.48
C GLY A 54 -6.02 6.97 11.55
N TYR A 55 -6.72 8.03 11.16
CA TYR A 55 -6.25 9.41 11.31
C TYR A 55 -7.40 10.39 11.50
N GLY A 56 -7.07 11.59 11.99
CA GLY A 56 -7.98 12.69 12.19
C GLY A 56 -7.27 14.04 12.11
N TYR A 57 -8.05 15.09 12.29
CA TYR A 57 -7.57 16.48 12.32
C TYR A 57 -8.02 17.14 13.61
N VAL A 58 -7.11 17.91 14.21
CA VAL A 58 -7.35 18.72 15.40
C VAL A 58 -6.97 20.16 15.06
N ASN A 59 -7.92 21.08 15.18
CA ASN A 59 -7.71 22.50 14.91
C ASN A 59 -7.77 23.27 16.22
N PHE A 60 -6.65 23.91 16.58
CA PHE A 60 -6.56 24.79 17.74
C PHE A 60 -7.00 26.21 17.39
N SER A 61 -7.44 26.97 18.40
CA SER A 61 -7.76 28.38 18.24
C SER A 61 -6.53 29.21 17.93
N ASN A 62 -5.38 28.82 18.50
CA ASN A 62 -4.11 29.48 18.29
C ASN A 62 -2.98 28.49 17.93
N PRO A 63 -1.93 28.97 17.25
CA PRO A 63 -0.80 28.14 16.82
C PRO A 63 0.15 27.72 17.95
N GLN A 64 0.20 28.48 19.05
CA GLN A 64 1.04 28.16 20.21
C GLN A 64 0.57 26.86 20.88
N ASP A 65 -0.74 26.69 21.03
CA ASP A 65 -1.36 25.47 21.54
C ASP A 65 -1.15 24.28 20.59
N ALA A 66 -1.21 24.51 19.27
CA ALA A 66 -0.90 23.46 18.29
C ALA A 66 0.56 23.01 18.37
N SER A 67 1.50 23.94 18.50
CA SER A 67 2.92 23.64 18.70
C SER A 67 3.16 22.88 20.00
N ARG A 68 2.53 23.32 21.10
CA ARG A 68 2.58 22.63 22.39
C ARG A 68 2.02 21.20 22.31
N ALA A 69 0.88 21.02 21.67
CA ALA A 69 0.30 19.69 21.46
C ALA A 69 1.21 18.80 20.60
N LEU A 70 1.82 19.34 19.54
CA LEU A 70 2.79 18.60 18.73
C LEU A 70 3.99 18.15 19.57
N ASN A 71 4.55 19.01 20.41
CA ASN A 71 5.73 18.68 21.21
C ASN A 71 5.43 17.70 22.35
N LEU A 72 4.28 17.83 23.02
CA LEU A 72 3.97 17.06 24.24
C LEU A 72 3.17 15.78 23.96
N MET A 73 2.41 15.73 22.87
CA MET A 73 1.46 14.64 22.60
C MET A 73 1.91 13.72 21.47
N ASN A 74 2.90 14.13 20.67
CA ASN A 74 3.41 13.27 19.60
C ASN A 74 4.05 12.01 20.21
N PHE A 75 3.75 10.86 19.61
CA PHE A 75 4.13 9.52 20.09
C PHE A 75 3.46 9.05 21.38
N ARG A 76 2.54 9.83 21.98
CA ARG A 76 1.79 9.38 23.17
C ARG A 76 0.99 8.12 22.84
N VAL A 77 1.12 7.10 23.67
CA VAL A 77 0.36 5.84 23.52
C VAL A 77 -1.08 6.07 23.97
N VAL A 78 -2.02 5.86 23.05
CA VAL A 78 -3.46 5.97 23.30
C VAL A 78 -4.13 4.67 22.84
N ASN A 79 -4.83 4.00 23.74
CA ASN A 79 -5.42 2.66 23.50
C ASN A 79 -4.40 1.66 22.94
N GLY A 80 -3.19 1.63 23.53
CA GLY A 80 -2.12 0.70 23.14
C GLY A 80 -1.41 1.04 21.83
N LYS A 81 -1.73 2.18 21.18
CA LYS A 81 -1.08 2.60 19.93
C LYS A 81 -0.52 4.03 20.03
N PRO A 82 0.74 4.27 19.68
CA PRO A 82 1.30 5.62 19.67
C PRO A 82 0.63 6.46 18.56
N ILE A 83 0.15 7.64 18.93
CA ILE A 83 -0.38 8.61 17.96
C ILE A 83 0.77 9.36 17.28
N ARG A 84 0.60 9.68 16.00
CA ARG A 84 1.59 10.43 15.22
C ARG A 84 1.04 11.79 14.84
N ILE A 85 1.62 12.85 15.37
CA ILE A 85 1.16 14.22 15.17
C ILE A 85 2.09 14.92 14.19
N MET A 86 1.50 15.64 13.24
CA MET A 86 2.21 16.50 12.29
C MET A 86 1.40 17.78 12.11
N TYR A 87 2.03 18.86 11.64
CA TYR A 87 1.24 19.96 11.09
C TYR A 87 0.41 19.47 9.90
N SER A 88 -0.86 19.86 9.86
CA SER A 88 -1.76 19.49 8.78
C SER A 88 -1.32 20.16 7.49
N ASN A 89 -0.98 19.36 6.50
CA ASN A 89 -0.66 19.83 5.16
C ASN A 89 -1.75 19.41 4.16
N ARG A 90 -2.41 20.38 3.54
CA ARG A 90 -3.51 20.10 2.59
C ARG A 90 -3.01 19.63 1.23
N ASP A 91 -1.80 20.04 0.84
CA ASP A 91 -1.22 19.66 -0.44
C ASP A 91 -0.86 18.14 -0.45
N PRO A 92 -1.51 17.34 -1.33
CA PRO A 92 -1.18 15.93 -1.51
C PRO A 92 0.21 15.71 -2.11
N SER A 93 0.77 16.68 -2.84
CA SER A 93 2.07 16.59 -3.54
C SER A 93 3.20 16.32 -2.54
N ILE A 94 3.20 17.00 -1.40
CA ILE A 94 4.22 16.86 -0.35
C ILE A 94 4.21 15.44 0.23
N ARG A 95 3.03 14.85 0.49
CA ARG A 95 2.93 13.44 0.89
C ARG A 95 3.32 12.46 -0.23
N LYS A 96 3.10 12.87 -1.48
CA LYS A 96 3.35 12.06 -2.68
C LYS A 96 4.77 12.22 -3.23
N SER A 97 5.56 13.18 -2.78
CA SER A 97 6.93 13.35 -3.28
C SER A 97 7.84 12.24 -2.73
N GLY A 98 7.76 11.98 -1.42
CA GLY A 98 8.70 11.08 -0.74
C GLY A 98 10.11 11.65 -0.60
N THR A 99 10.35 12.87 -1.10
CA THR A 99 11.55 13.69 -0.88
C THR A 99 11.83 13.82 0.61
N GLY A 100 13.07 13.61 1.05
CA GLY A 100 13.44 13.68 2.47
C GLY A 100 13.01 12.47 3.32
N ASN A 101 12.42 11.42 2.73
CA ASN A 101 12.02 10.23 3.46
C ASN A 101 13.13 9.18 3.45
N ILE A 102 13.51 8.70 4.63
CA ILE A 102 14.50 7.65 4.82
C ILE A 102 13.85 6.41 5.41
N PHE A 103 14.40 5.26 5.03
CA PHE A 103 14.06 3.95 5.54
C PHE A 103 15.19 3.45 6.43
N ILE A 104 14.83 2.96 7.62
CA ILE A 104 15.78 2.47 8.61
C ILE A 104 15.47 1.01 8.90
N LYS A 105 16.42 0.12 8.66
CA LYS A 105 16.31 -1.33 8.80
C LYS A 105 17.25 -1.81 9.91
N ASN A 106 16.93 -2.98 10.46
CA ASN A 106 17.68 -3.62 11.54
C ASN A 106 17.71 -2.77 12.82
N LEU A 107 16.63 -2.02 13.06
CA LEU A 107 16.43 -1.32 14.32
C LEU A 107 16.26 -2.33 15.44
N ASP A 108 16.85 -2.02 16.59
CA ASP A 108 16.52 -2.75 17.80
C ASP A 108 15.03 -2.60 18.15
N LYS A 109 14.42 -3.66 18.69
CA LYS A 109 12.98 -3.71 18.97
C LYS A 109 12.58 -2.85 20.16
N GLY A 110 13.53 -2.47 21.02
CA GLY A 110 13.33 -1.55 22.14
C GLY A 110 13.37 -0.08 21.75
N ILE A 111 13.80 0.27 20.53
CA ILE A 111 13.76 1.65 20.04
C ILE A 111 12.30 2.01 19.74
N ASP A 112 11.85 3.14 20.26
CA ASP A 112 10.53 3.71 20.00
C ASP A 112 10.60 4.93 19.05
N CYS A 113 9.44 5.46 18.67
CA CYS A 113 9.39 6.61 17.77
C CYS A 113 10.01 7.88 18.38
N LYS A 114 9.99 8.03 19.72
CA LYS A 114 10.52 9.20 20.39
C LYS A 114 12.05 9.19 20.35
N ALA A 115 12.67 8.07 20.69
CA ALA A 115 14.11 7.85 20.55
C ALA A 115 14.55 8.08 19.09
N LEU A 116 13.80 7.55 18.12
CA LEU A 116 14.07 7.77 16.70
C LEU A 116 13.97 9.24 16.31
N HIS A 117 12.99 9.98 16.81
CA HIS A 117 12.87 11.42 16.56
C HIS A 117 14.06 12.19 17.16
N GLU A 118 14.40 11.93 18.42
CA GLU A 118 15.51 12.58 19.11
C GLU A 118 16.84 12.36 18.38
N THR A 119 17.16 11.11 18.01
CA THR A 119 18.42 10.81 17.33
C THR A 119 18.54 11.48 15.95
N PHE A 120 17.45 11.53 15.18
CA PHE A 120 17.49 12.07 13.82
C PHE A 120 17.28 13.59 13.77
N SER A 121 16.76 14.21 14.83
CA SER A 121 16.45 15.65 14.86
C SER A 121 17.67 16.55 14.71
N SER A 122 18.87 16.04 15.01
CA SER A 122 20.13 16.76 14.85
C SER A 122 20.53 16.99 13.37
N PHE A 123 19.95 16.23 12.44
CA PHE A 123 20.28 16.34 11.00
C PHE A 123 19.37 17.29 10.25
N GLY A 124 18.21 17.63 10.83
CA GLY A 124 17.26 18.57 10.26
C GLY A 124 15.87 18.41 10.87
N ASN A 125 14.96 19.29 10.47
CA ASN A 125 13.58 19.26 10.95
C ASN A 125 12.87 17.98 10.49
N ILE A 126 12.38 17.19 11.45
CA ILE A 126 11.62 15.97 11.19
C ILE A 126 10.14 16.34 11.10
N LEU A 127 9.54 16.09 9.94
CA LEU A 127 8.10 16.22 9.76
C LEU A 127 7.36 15.05 10.40
N SER A 128 7.93 13.84 10.33
CA SER A 128 7.30 12.62 10.84
C SER A 128 8.31 11.50 10.99
N CYS A 129 8.17 10.69 12.04
CA CYS A 129 8.81 9.38 12.09
C CYS A 129 7.81 8.30 12.54
N LYS A 130 8.11 7.05 12.20
CA LYS A 130 7.28 5.90 12.58
C LYS A 130 8.09 4.62 12.58
N ILE A 131 7.87 3.80 13.60
CA ILE A 131 8.31 2.41 13.64
C ILE A 131 7.18 1.51 13.13
N ALA A 132 7.54 0.56 12.26
CA ALA A 132 6.59 -0.41 11.78
C ALA A 132 6.36 -1.47 12.85
N THR A 133 5.11 -1.63 13.27
CA THR A 133 4.71 -2.62 14.25
C THR A 133 3.92 -3.77 13.61
N ASP A 134 3.84 -4.90 14.30
CA ASP A 134 2.88 -5.96 14.01
C ASP A 134 1.47 -5.65 14.54
N VAL A 135 0.58 -6.62 14.48
CA VAL A 135 -0.81 -6.47 14.93
C VAL A 135 -0.94 -6.36 16.45
N TRP A 136 0.06 -6.83 17.20
CA TRP A 136 0.12 -6.76 18.66
C TRP A 136 0.86 -5.51 19.15
N GLY A 137 1.40 -4.70 18.23
CA GLY A 137 2.13 -3.47 18.56
C GLY A 137 3.63 -3.66 18.72
N HIS A 138 4.17 -4.86 18.53
CA HIS A 138 5.61 -5.07 18.65
C HIS A 138 6.37 -4.57 17.42
N SER A 139 7.55 -3.99 17.65
CA SER A 139 8.42 -3.50 16.58
C SER A 139 8.84 -4.63 15.63
N LYS A 140 8.70 -4.37 14.33
CA LYS A 140 9.22 -5.22 13.24
C LYS A 140 10.71 -5.00 12.96
N GLY A 141 11.39 -4.15 13.75
CA GLY A 141 12.81 -3.85 13.58
C GLY A 141 13.12 -2.95 12.38
N TYR A 142 12.15 -2.15 11.94
CA TYR A 142 12.37 -1.13 10.92
C TYR A 142 11.43 0.06 11.09
N GLY A 143 11.85 1.21 10.59
CA GLY A 143 11.13 2.47 10.72
C GLY A 143 11.37 3.41 9.55
N PHE A 144 10.75 4.57 9.63
CA PHE A 144 10.79 5.62 8.63
C PHE A 144 10.96 6.96 9.33
N VAL A 145 11.77 7.85 8.75
CA VAL A 145 11.90 9.24 9.16
C VAL A 145 11.73 10.11 7.92
N GLN A 146 10.85 11.09 8.01
CA GLN A 146 10.54 12.04 6.97
C GLN A 146 11.08 13.39 7.43
N PHE A 147 12.16 13.83 6.81
CA PHE A 147 12.70 15.16 6.94
C PHE A 147 11.91 16.17 6.11
N GLU A 148 12.01 17.44 6.49
CA GLU A 148 11.52 18.54 5.68
C GLU A 148 12.34 18.74 4.39
N SER A 149 13.64 18.44 4.43
CA SER A 149 14.55 18.61 3.30
C SER A 149 15.24 17.30 2.90
N GLU A 150 15.60 17.21 1.62
CA GLU A 150 16.35 16.06 1.08
C GLU A 150 17.79 16.05 1.57
N GLU A 151 18.37 17.22 1.77
CA GLU A 151 19.74 17.41 2.26
C GLU A 151 19.89 16.86 3.68
N ALA A 152 18.90 17.11 4.55
CA ALA A 152 18.87 16.55 5.90
C ALA A 152 18.78 15.02 5.89
N ALA A 153 17.94 14.47 5.00
CA ALA A 153 17.83 13.03 4.80
C ALA A 153 19.14 12.40 4.31
N GLN A 154 19.79 13.01 3.33
CA GLN A 154 21.06 12.53 2.79
C GLN A 154 22.18 12.61 3.84
N CYS A 155 22.28 13.72 4.57
CA CYS A 155 23.22 13.88 5.66
C CYS A 155 23.02 12.83 6.77
N ALA A 156 21.77 12.50 7.10
CA ALA A 156 21.46 11.44 8.05
C ALA A 156 21.85 10.05 7.52
N ILE A 157 21.63 9.77 6.24
CA ILE A 157 22.08 8.52 5.60
C ILE A 157 23.60 8.41 5.69
N ASP A 158 24.33 9.42 5.23
CA ASP A 158 25.78 9.38 5.11
C ASP A 158 26.48 9.23 6.47
N LYS A 159 25.90 9.83 7.53
CA LYS A 159 26.50 9.83 8.87
C LYS A 159 26.07 8.68 9.75
N LEU A 160 24.82 8.20 9.64
CA LEU A 160 24.28 7.20 10.55
C LEU A 160 24.17 5.80 9.93
N ASN A 161 24.26 5.66 8.61
CA ASN A 161 24.18 4.33 8.00
C ASN A 161 25.36 3.46 8.46
N GLY A 162 25.05 2.29 9.00
CA GLY A 162 26.05 1.38 9.55
C GLY A 162 26.47 1.68 10.99
N MET A 163 25.86 2.66 11.68
CA MET A 163 26.10 2.90 13.11
C MET A 163 25.36 1.92 14.02
N LEU A 164 25.80 1.79 15.27
CA LEU A 164 25.18 0.94 16.27
C LEU A 164 24.10 1.69 17.06
N PHE A 165 22.89 1.12 17.12
CA PHE A 165 21.79 1.52 18.01
C PHE A 165 21.47 0.33 18.91
N ASN A 166 21.67 0.46 20.22
CA ASN A 166 21.55 -0.64 21.19
C ASN A 166 22.28 -1.91 20.70
N ASP A 167 23.56 -1.76 20.33
CA ASP A 167 24.43 -2.85 19.84
C ASP A 167 24.00 -3.49 18.51
N LYS A 168 23.00 -2.93 17.82
CA LYS A 168 22.61 -3.35 16.47
C LYS A 168 23.02 -2.35 15.42
N GLN A 169 23.69 -2.85 14.39
CA GLN A 169 24.06 -2.06 13.24
C GLN A 169 22.83 -1.72 12.41
N VAL A 170 22.48 -0.43 12.34
CA VAL A 170 21.32 0.04 11.57
C VAL A 170 21.71 0.27 10.13
N PHE A 171 20.80 -0.06 9.21
CA PHE A 171 20.94 0.30 7.81
C PHE A 171 19.97 1.44 7.50
N ILE A 172 20.49 2.54 6.95
CA ILE A 172 19.70 3.73 6.62
C ILE A 172 19.87 4.01 5.14
N GLY A 173 18.77 4.19 4.43
CA GLY A 173 18.79 4.52 3.01
C GLY A 173 17.56 5.32 2.59
N PRO A 174 17.52 5.79 1.34
CA PRO A 174 16.37 6.50 0.81
C PRO A 174 15.13 5.60 0.83
N PHE A 175 13.98 6.17 1.18
CA PHE A 175 12.73 5.42 1.15
C PHE A 175 12.28 5.18 -0.30
N VAL A 176 12.35 3.91 -0.72
CA VAL A 176 11.80 3.48 -2.00
C VAL A 176 10.35 3.01 -1.81
N ARG A 177 9.45 3.57 -2.61
CA ARG A 177 8.04 3.13 -2.67
C ARG A 177 7.91 1.71 -3.16
N LYS A 178 6.91 0.98 -2.66
CA LYS A 178 6.71 -0.44 -2.94
C LYS A 178 6.62 -0.73 -4.44
N GLU A 179 6.01 0.16 -5.21
CA GLU A 179 5.83 0.03 -6.66
C GLU A 179 7.16 0.16 -7.42
N LYS A 180 8.11 0.90 -6.86
CA LYS A 180 9.45 1.13 -7.43
C LYS A 180 10.52 0.22 -6.83
N ARG A 181 10.19 -0.61 -5.83
CA ARG A 181 11.17 -1.53 -5.22
C ARG A 181 11.53 -2.60 -6.23
N LYS A 182 12.83 -2.69 -6.54
CA LYS A 182 13.38 -3.85 -7.23
C LYS A 182 13.22 -5.10 -6.34
N PHE A 183 13.26 -6.28 -6.96
CA PHE A 183 13.04 -7.56 -6.29
C PHE A 183 14.34 -8.35 -6.36
N ASN A 184 14.71 -8.99 -5.25
CA ASN A 184 15.90 -9.84 -5.20
C ASN A 184 15.51 -11.32 -5.16
N ASN A 185 14.26 -11.61 -4.78
CA ASN A 185 13.74 -12.97 -4.68
C ASN A 185 12.98 -13.35 -5.93
N VAL A 186 13.44 -14.42 -6.57
CA VAL A 186 12.94 -15.00 -7.80
C VAL A 186 12.20 -16.30 -7.47
N TYR A 187 11.01 -16.45 -8.05
CA TYR A 187 10.22 -17.67 -8.04
C TYR A 187 10.50 -18.44 -9.32
N VAL A 188 10.82 -19.71 -9.19
CA VAL A 188 11.05 -20.62 -10.32
C VAL A 188 10.13 -21.83 -10.20
N LYS A 189 9.48 -22.23 -11.30
CA LYS A 189 8.48 -23.30 -11.36
C LYS A 189 8.64 -24.11 -12.64
N ASN A 190 8.10 -25.33 -12.59
CA ASN A 190 8.03 -26.29 -13.68
C ASN A 190 9.39 -26.91 -14.02
N PHE A 191 10.32 -26.89 -13.08
CA PHE A 191 11.56 -27.62 -13.21
C PHE A 191 11.38 -29.10 -12.84
N SER A 192 12.30 -29.94 -13.30
CA SER A 192 12.29 -31.38 -13.01
C SER A 192 12.30 -31.65 -11.50
N PRO A 193 11.50 -32.59 -10.97
CA PRO A 193 11.55 -32.97 -9.56
C PRO A 193 12.91 -33.52 -9.09
N THR A 194 13.81 -33.84 -10.03
CA THR A 194 15.18 -34.28 -9.77
C THR A 194 16.11 -33.12 -9.41
N LEU A 195 15.80 -31.91 -9.85
CA LEU A 195 16.62 -30.73 -9.55
C LEU A 195 16.50 -30.33 -8.09
N ASN A 196 17.65 -30.09 -7.49
CA ASN A 196 17.81 -29.69 -6.11
C ASN A 196 18.32 -28.25 -5.99
N GLU A 197 18.58 -27.83 -4.75
CA GLU A 197 19.07 -26.51 -4.41
C GLU A 197 20.45 -26.20 -5.04
N ASP A 198 21.35 -27.18 -5.14
CA ASP A 198 22.69 -27.01 -5.72
C ASP A 198 22.61 -26.80 -7.24
N ASP A 199 21.74 -27.54 -7.92
CA ASP A 199 21.52 -27.37 -9.36
C ASP A 199 20.99 -25.97 -9.68
N LEU A 200 19.99 -25.52 -8.92
CA LEU A 200 19.45 -24.17 -9.05
C LEU A 200 20.49 -23.11 -8.69
N THR A 201 21.36 -23.37 -7.70
CA THR A 201 22.45 -22.46 -7.36
C THR A 201 23.44 -22.30 -8.51
N ASN A 202 23.81 -23.40 -9.18
CA ASN A 202 24.71 -23.36 -10.32
C ASN A 202 24.10 -22.60 -11.50
N ILE A 203 22.84 -22.90 -11.85
CA ILE A 203 22.16 -22.28 -13.01
C ILE A 203 21.89 -20.79 -12.77
N PHE A 204 21.37 -20.43 -11.60
CA PHE A 204 21.06 -19.03 -11.28
C PHE A 204 22.32 -18.24 -10.92
N GLY A 205 23.39 -18.91 -10.49
CA GLY A 205 24.67 -18.29 -10.12
C GLY A 205 25.38 -17.62 -11.29
N GLU A 206 25.09 -18.05 -12.53
CA GLU A 206 25.57 -17.36 -13.75
C GLU A 206 25.09 -15.91 -13.86
N TYR A 207 23.97 -15.58 -13.19
CA TYR A 207 23.36 -14.26 -13.25
C TYR A 207 23.79 -13.34 -12.10
N GLY A 208 24.33 -13.88 -11.01
CA GLY A 208 24.78 -13.10 -9.85
C GLY A 208 24.88 -13.91 -8.56
N SER A 209 25.39 -13.26 -7.50
CA SER A 209 25.57 -13.87 -6.18
C SER A 209 24.22 -14.22 -5.53
N ILE A 210 24.09 -15.48 -5.09
CA ILE A 210 22.88 -16.00 -4.45
C ILE A 210 23.08 -16.07 -2.94
N THR A 211 22.14 -15.50 -2.19
CA THR A 211 22.10 -15.58 -0.72
C THR A 211 21.37 -16.82 -0.20
N SER A 212 20.37 -17.32 -0.93
CA SER A 212 19.63 -18.53 -0.55
C SER A 212 18.86 -19.12 -1.72
N VAL A 213 18.77 -20.45 -1.72
CA VAL A 213 17.92 -21.24 -2.62
C VAL A 213 17.07 -22.18 -1.79
N VAL A 214 15.79 -22.33 -2.16
CA VAL A 214 14.88 -23.27 -1.50
C VAL A 214 14.03 -23.99 -2.53
N VAL A 215 14.09 -25.32 -2.56
CA VAL A 215 13.16 -26.16 -3.33
C VAL A 215 11.99 -26.58 -2.45
N MET A 216 10.77 -26.35 -2.92
CA MET A 216 9.58 -26.70 -2.16
C MET A 216 9.29 -28.18 -2.32
N ARG A 217 9.31 -28.91 -1.22
CA ARG A 217 9.08 -30.36 -1.17
C ARG A 217 7.73 -30.70 -0.52
N ASP A 218 7.18 -31.87 -0.80
CA ASP A 218 5.98 -32.40 -0.16
C ASP A 218 6.32 -33.05 1.21
N GLN A 219 5.31 -33.59 1.90
CA GLN A 219 5.50 -34.26 3.20
C GLN A 219 6.39 -35.51 3.12
N LYS A 220 6.59 -36.06 1.92
CA LYS A 220 7.45 -37.23 1.66
C LYS A 220 8.84 -36.81 1.17
N GLY A 221 9.17 -35.52 1.19
CA GLY A 221 10.46 -34.98 0.75
C GLY A 221 10.62 -34.86 -0.78
N LYS A 222 9.59 -35.20 -1.57
CA LYS A 222 9.64 -35.11 -3.02
C LYS A 222 9.47 -33.66 -3.48
N SER A 223 10.31 -33.23 -4.42
CA SER A 223 10.22 -31.89 -5.00
C SER A 223 8.86 -31.67 -5.65
N LYS A 224 8.26 -30.51 -5.37
CA LYS A 224 7.02 -30.04 -6.00
C LYS A 224 7.27 -29.34 -7.34
N GLY A 225 8.52 -29.34 -7.82
CA GLY A 225 8.92 -28.72 -9.09
C GLY A 225 8.84 -27.19 -9.08
N PHE A 226 9.00 -26.58 -7.90
CA PHE A 226 9.09 -25.14 -7.76
C PHE A 226 9.93 -24.74 -6.54
N GLY A 227 10.48 -23.53 -6.57
CA GLY A 227 11.42 -23.05 -5.58
C GLY A 227 11.60 -21.54 -5.63
N PHE A 228 12.52 -21.07 -4.80
CA PHE A 228 12.86 -19.67 -4.65
C PHE A 228 14.37 -19.48 -4.67
N VAL A 229 14.84 -18.45 -5.35
CA VAL A 229 16.25 -18.06 -5.43
C VAL A 229 16.33 -16.60 -5.03
N ASN A 230 17.08 -16.28 -3.98
CA ASN A 230 17.26 -14.90 -3.52
C ASN A 230 18.68 -14.41 -3.84
N PHE A 231 18.76 -13.44 -4.74
CA PHE A 231 20.00 -12.76 -5.10
C PHE A 231 20.42 -11.74 -4.03
N GLU A 232 21.71 -11.44 -3.99
CA GLU A 232 22.23 -10.29 -3.28
C GLU A 232 21.74 -8.99 -3.92
N ASP A 233 21.86 -8.88 -5.24
CA ASP A 233 21.47 -7.71 -6.02
C ASP A 233 20.13 -7.90 -6.77
N ALA A 234 19.42 -6.80 -6.95
CA ALA A 234 18.09 -6.82 -7.57
C ALA A 234 18.12 -6.78 -9.10
N ASP A 235 19.20 -6.25 -9.68
CA ASP A 235 19.43 -6.26 -11.13
C ASP A 235 19.84 -7.66 -11.60
N ASP A 236 20.60 -8.41 -10.78
CA ASP A 236 20.90 -9.82 -11.04
C ASP A 236 19.64 -10.68 -11.06
N ALA A 237 18.74 -10.48 -10.09
CA ALA A 237 17.43 -11.14 -10.08
C ALA A 237 16.58 -10.79 -11.30
N ALA A 238 16.65 -9.54 -11.80
CA ALA A 238 15.96 -9.13 -13.02
C ALA A 238 16.54 -9.82 -14.25
N ARG A 239 17.87 -9.85 -14.39
CA ARG A 239 18.56 -10.56 -15.48
C ARG A 239 18.26 -12.06 -15.47
N ALA A 240 18.19 -12.68 -14.29
CA ALA A 240 17.83 -14.09 -14.16
C ALA A 240 16.38 -14.36 -14.61
N VAL A 241 15.44 -13.49 -14.28
CA VAL A 241 14.05 -13.60 -14.76
C VAL A 241 13.99 -13.47 -16.28
N ASP A 242 14.62 -12.44 -16.85
CA ASP A 242 14.59 -12.21 -18.30
C ASP A 242 15.33 -13.31 -19.06
N GLY A 243 16.38 -13.87 -18.48
CA GLY A 243 17.23 -14.88 -19.10
C GLY A 243 16.75 -16.32 -18.95
N LEU A 244 15.92 -16.65 -17.96
CA LEU A 244 15.49 -18.03 -17.68
C LEU A 244 13.98 -18.25 -17.83
N ASN A 245 13.15 -17.20 -17.82
CA ASN A 245 11.72 -17.36 -17.98
C ASN A 245 11.37 -17.81 -19.41
N GLY A 246 10.63 -18.92 -19.52
CA GLY A 246 10.27 -19.53 -20.81
C GLY A 246 11.38 -20.39 -21.42
N LYS A 247 12.53 -20.59 -20.74
CA LYS A 247 13.55 -21.54 -21.21
C LYS A 247 13.13 -22.98 -20.94
N THR A 248 13.43 -23.86 -21.89
CA THR A 248 13.17 -25.29 -21.77
C THR A 248 14.40 -26.02 -21.23
N PHE A 249 14.23 -26.73 -20.12
CA PHE A 249 15.19 -27.68 -19.57
C PHE A 249 14.49 -29.02 -19.32
N ASP A 250 15.10 -30.14 -19.70
CA ASP A 250 14.52 -31.49 -19.56
C ASP A 250 13.08 -31.60 -20.11
N GLU A 251 12.86 -31.08 -21.32
CA GLU A 251 11.53 -31.02 -21.98
C GLU A 251 10.46 -30.22 -21.21
N LYS A 252 10.86 -29.46 -20.20
CA LYS A 252 9.96 -28.59 -19.42
C LYS A 252 10.32 -27.14 -19.59
N GLU A 253 9.32 -26.34 -19.95
CA GLU A 253 9.44 -24.89 -19.99
C GLU A 253 9.37 -24.31 -18.57
N TRP A 254 10.45 -23.68 -18.13
CA TRP A 254 10.51 -23.09 -16.81
C TRP A 254 9.76 -21.76 -16.77
N TYR A 255 9.04 -21.55 -15.69
CA TYR A 255 8.52 -20.23 -15.36
C TYR A 255 9.39 -19.59 -14.30
N VAL A 256 9.93 -18.41 -14.60
CA VAL A 256 10.80 -17.64 -13.70
C VAL A 256 10.22 -16.23 -13.56
N GLY A 257 10.01 -15.76 -12.34
CA GLY A 257 9.37 -14.47 -12.12
C GLY A 257 9.57 -13.93 -10.71
N LYS A 258 9.04 -12.74 -10.43
CA LYS A 258 9.17 -12.10 -9.12
C LYS A 258 8.49 -12.94 -8.03
N ALA A 259 9.19 -13.28 -6.96
CA ALA A 259 8.61 -14.03 -5.86
C ALA A 259 7.53 -13.20 -5.15
N GLN A 260 6.32 -13.76 -5.03
CA GLN A 260 5.21 -13.13 -4.32
C GLN A 260 5.04 -13.77 -2.94
N LYS A 261 4.83 -12.94 -1.91
CA LYS A 261 4.52 -13.46 -0.57
C LYS A 261 3.23 -14.28 -0.62
N LYS A 262 3.26 -15.47 0.01
CA LYS A 262 2.12 -16.39 0.13
C LYS A 262 0.83 -15.74 0.64
N SER A 263 0.94 -14.73 1.50
CA SER A 263 -0.21 -13.93 1.98
C SER A 263 -0.85 -13.06 0.90
N LEU A 264 -0.05 -12.49 0.00
CA LEU A 264 -0.53 -11.70 -1.14
C LEU A 264 -1.20 -12.60 -2.18
N LEU A 265 -0.64 -13.80 -2.40
CA LEU A 265 -1.21 -14.79 -3.31
C LEU A 265 -2.58 -15.28 -2.81
N ARG A 266 -2.70 -15.58 -1.50
CA ARG A 266 -3.98 -15.97 -0.86
C ARG A 266 -5.07 -14.90 -0.99
N ALA A 267 -4.71 -13.63 -0.85
CA ALA A 267 -5.64 -12.52 -1.02
C ALA A 267 -6.08 -12.34 -2.48
N ARG A 268 -5.23 -12.70 -3.45
CA ARG A 268 -5.52 -12.59 -4.89
C ARG A 268 -6.32 -13.78 -5.43
N THR A 269 -6.14 -14.98 -4.87
CA THR A 269 -6.82 -16.20 -5.33
C THR A 269 -8.10 -16.53 -4.57
N GLY A 270 -8.46 -15.79 -3.51
CA GLY A 270 -9.73 -15.97 -2.80
C GLY A 270 -9.94 -17.37 -2.17
N LEU A 271 -8.89 -18.16 -2.00
CA LEU A 271 -9.00 -19.54 -1.53
C LEU A 271 -9.14 -19.59 -0.01
N VAL A 272 -10.39 -19.58 0.44
CA VAL A 272 -10.79 -20.26 1.68
C VAL A 272 -10.63 -21.76 1.40
N GLN A 273 -9.94 -22.49 2.28
CA GLN A 273 -9.89 -23.94 2.19
C GLN A 273 -11.30 -24.50 2.35
N GLN A 274 -11.82 -25.15 1.31
CA GLN A 274 -12.71 -26.29 1.47
C GLN A 274 -12.26 -27.43 0.58
N ASN A 275 -12.49 -28.63 1.11
CA ASN A 275 -11.89 -29.90 0.72
C ASN A 275 -12.17 -30.32 -0.73
N GLY A 276 -11.15 -30.93 -1.34
CA GLY A 276 -11.29 -32.04 -2.29
C GLY A 276 -12.11 -31.83 -3.55
N GLN A 277 -11.55 -31.17 -4.56
CA GLN A 277 -11.64 -31.52 -6.00
C GLN A 277 -10.76 -30.57 -6.83
N PRO A 278 -10.14 -31.02 -7.94
CA PRO A 278 -9.27 -30.18 -8.74
C PRO A 278 -10.11 -29.20 -9.59
N PRO A 279 -9.83 -27.89 -9.59
CA PRO A 279 -10.45 -26.99 -10.54
C PRO A 279 -9.85 -27.22 -11.94
N LEU A 280 -10.74 -27.54 -12.87
CA LEU A 280 -10.52 -27.55 -14.31
C LEU A 280 -10.10 -26.16 -14.84
N MET A 281 -9.42 -26.17 -15.99
CA MET A 281 -8.87 -25.02 -16.72
C MET A 281 -9.83 -23.82 -16.78
N HIS A 282 -9.30 -22.61 -16.58
CA HIS A 282 -10.00 -21.36 -16.82
C HIS A 282 -9.09 -20.29 -17.44
N PRO A 283 -9.70 -19.33 -18.18
CA PRO A 283 -9.45 -19.14 -19.62
C PRO A 283 -8.63 -17.84 -19.87
N PRO A 284 -8.49 -17.30 -21.10
CA PRO A 284 -7.45 -16.31 -21.41
C PRO A 284 -7.61 -15.04 -20.56
N GLN A 285 -6.46 -14.45 -20.18
CA GLN A 285 -6.39 -13.31 -19.27
C GLN A 285 -7.14 -12.10 -19.83
N MET A 286 -8.24 -11.70 -19.18
CA MET A 286 -8.96 -10.45 -19.45
C MET A 286 -8.10 -9.24 -19.07
N SER A 287 -8.10 -8.23 -19.94
CA SER A 287 -7.36 -6.99 -19.79
C SER A 287 -7.84 -6.18 -18.58
N THR A 288 -6.98 -5.29 -18.05
CA THR A 288 -7.31 -4.39 -16.92
C THR A 288 -8.54 -3.51 -17.21
N ALA A 289 -8.77 -3.16 -18.48
CA ALA A 289 -9.93 -2.37 -18.91
C ALA A 289 -11.24 -3.18 -18.81
N GLU A 290 -11.23 -4.45 -19.20
CA GLU A 290 -12.39 -5.35 -19.07
C GLU A 290 -12.68 -5.67 -17.60
N GLN A 291 -11.65 -5.81 -16.76
CA GLN A 291 -11.82 -5.98 -15.31
C GLN A 291 -12.47 -4.74 -14.66
N GLN A 292 -12.05 -3.54 -15.07
CA GLN A 292 -12.64 -2.29 -14.59
C GLN A 292 -14.10 -2.13 -15.05
N ARG A 293 -14.41 -2.43 -16.33
CA ARG A 293 -15.79 -2.41 -16.84
C ARG A 293 -16.67 -3.44 -16.13
N ARG A 294 -16.17 -4.65 -15.88
CA ARG A 294 -16.89 -5.68 -15.10
C ARG A 294 -17.19 -5.22 -13.68
N LEU A 295 -16.23 -4.57 -13.01
CA LEU A 295 -16.45 -4.04 -11.66
C LEU A 295 -17.50 -2.93 -11.62
N VAL A 296 -17.50 -2.06 -12.64
CA VAL A 296 -18.52 -1.01 -12.79
C VAL A 296 -19.88 -1.61 -13.12
N GLY A 297 -19.95 -2.60 -14.02
CA GLY A 297 -21.17 -3.32 -14.37
C GLY A 297 -21.83 -4.00 -13.18
N ASN A 298 -21.04 -4.63 -12.31
CA ASN A 298 -21.54 -5.23 -11.07
C ASN A 298 -22.17 -4.20 -10.10
N LYS A 299 -21.73 -2.94 -10.14
CA LYS A 299 -22.31 -1.85 -9.35
C LYS A 299 -23.50 -1.18 -10.03
N LEU A 300 -23.48 -1.13 -11.36
CA LEU A 300 -24.49 -0.47 -12.18
C LEU A 300 -25.76 -1.32 -12.33
N TYR A 301 -25.61 -2.63 -12.51
CA TYR A 301 -26.73 -3.56 -12.76
C TYR A 301 -27.84 -3.48 -11.70
N PRO A 302 -27.55 -3.53 -10.37
CA PRO A 302 -28.61 -3.45 -9.37
C PRO A 302 -29.37 -2.12 -9.39
N LEU A 303 -28.70 -1.04 -9.79
CA LEU A 303 -29.31 0.29 -9.89
C LEU A 303 -30.18 0.42 -11.15
N VAL A 304 -29.76 -0.20 -12.26
CA VAL A 304 -30.56 -0.29 -13.49
C VAL A 304 -31.76 -1.20 -13.28
N GLU A 305 -31.58 -2.33 -12.59
CA GLU A 305 -32.65 -3.29 -12.28
C GLU A 305 -33.75 -2.66 -11.44
N GLN A 306 -33.41 -1.78 -10.48
CA GLN A 306 -34.40 -1.00 -9.70
C GLN A 306 -35.23 -0.02 -10.56
N LEU A 307 -34.73 0.40 -11.72
CA LEU A 307 -35.40 1.34 -12.61
C LEU A 307 -36.15 0.62 -13.74
N GLU A 308 -35.61 -0.49 -14.25
CA GLU A 308 -36.19 -1.29 -15.33
C GLU A 308 -35.82 -2.77 -15.17
N HIS A 309 -36.74 -3.56 -14.64
CA HIS A 309 -36.50 -4.98 -14.36
C HIS A 309 -36.41 -5.86 -15.62
N LYS A 310 -37.26 -5.61 -16.63
CA LYS A 310 -37.40 -6.52 -17.79
C LYS A 310 -36.17 -6.53 -18.71
N ASN A 311 -35.54 -5.38 -18.89
CA ASN A 311 -34.43 -5.20 -19.84
C ASN A 311 -33.09 -4.89 -19.15
N ALA A 312 -33.00 -5.08 -17.83
CA ALA A 312 -31.87 -4.65 -16.99
C ALA A 312 -30.51 -5.10 -17.53
N ALA A 313 -30.40 -6.35 -17.98
CA ALA A 313 -29.14 -6.91 -18.51
C ALA A 313 -28.72 -6.25 -19.83
N LYS A 314 -29.67 -6.03 -20.74
CA LYS A 314 -29.39 -5.45 -22.06
C LYS A 314 -29.07 -3.96 -21.95
N VAL A 315 -29.84 -3.24 -21.12
CA VAL A 315 -29.59 -1.82 -20.81
C VAL A 315 -28.23 -1.64 -20.12
N THR A 316 -27.91 -2.47 -19.13
CA THR A 316 -26.60 -2.41 -18.45
C THR A 316 -25.46 -2.68 -19.44
N GLY A 317 -25.63 -3.63 -20.37
CA GLY A 317 -24.66 -3.87 -21.44
C GLY A 317 -24.43 -2.64 -22.31
N MET A 318 -25.50 -1.99 -22.78
CA MET A 318 -25.41 -0.77 -23.59
C MET A 318 -24.74 0.40 -22.85
N LEU A 319 -25.03 0.57 -21.55
CA LEU A 319 -24.39 1.60 -20.74
C LEU A 319 -22.89 1.33 -20.53
N LEU A 320 -22.47 0.06 -20.46
CA LEU A 320 -21.07 -0.32 -20.28
C LEU A 320 -20.19 -0.07 -21.51
N GLU A 321 -20.78 0.25 -22.67
CA GLU A 321 -20.06 0.72 -23.85
C GLU A 321 -19.61 2.18 -23.73
N MET A 322 -20.22 2.95 -22.81
CA MET A 322 -19.85 4.35 -22.53
C MET A 322 -18.44 4.47 -21.92
N ASP A 323 -17.85 5.67 -21.98
CA ASP A 323 -16.56 5.91 -21.35
C ASP A 323 -16.62 5.79 -19.82
N HIS A 324 -15.47 5.46 -19.22
CA HIS A 324 -15.38 5.18 -17.79
C HIS A 324 -15.77 6.37 -16.91
N THR A 325 -15.51 7.61 -17.35
CA THR A 325 -15.80 8.81 -16.57
C THR A 325 -17.31 9.04 -16.51
N GLN A 326 -18.02 8.84 -17.62
CA GLN A 326 -19.48 8.91 -17.66
C GLN A 326 -20.11 7.82 -16.80
N LEU A 327 -19.60 6.58 -16.86
CA LEU A 327 -20.09 5.49 -16.01
C LEU A 327 -19.95 5.77 -14.50
N LEU A 328 -18.83 6.37 -14.09
CA LEU A 328 -18.64 6.80 -12.70
C LEU A 328 -19.59 7.93 -12.30
N HIS A 329 -19.92 8.85 -13.22
CA HIS A 329 -20.91 9.89 -12.96
C HIS A 329 -22.31 9.31 -12.76
N LEU A 330 -22.71 8.31 -13.57
CA LEU A 330 -24.01 7.64 -13.43
C LEU A 330 -24.16 6.93 -12.08
N LEU A 331 -23.09 6.33 -11.55
CA LEU A 331 -23.11 5.71 -10.22
C LEU A 331 -23.30 6.71 -9.07
N ASN A 332 -22.99 7.99 -9.28
CA ASN A 332 -23.08 9.04 -8.26
C ASN A 332 -24.28 9.97 -8.45
N SER A 333 -25.03 9.86 -9.55
CA SER A 333 -26.17 10.72 -9.88
C SER A 333 -27.40 9.91 -10.29
N PRO A 334 -28.34 9.66 -9.36
CA PRO A 334 -29.56 8.89 -9.64
C PRO A 334 -30.42 9.49 -10.77
N HIS A 335 -30.46 10.82 -10.88
CA HIS A 335 -31.18 11.50 -11.96
C HIS A 335 -30.54 11.27 -13.34
N ALA A 336 -29.20 11.32 -13.42
CA ALA A 336 -28.49 11.05 -14.66
C ALA A 336 -28.62 9.59 -15.10
N LEU A 337 -28.57 8.66 -14.14
CA LEU A 337 -28.80 7.23 -14.39
C LEU A 337 -30.20 6.98 -14.95
N LYS A 338 -31.24 7.55 -14.33
CA LYS A 338 -32.63 7.41 -14.79
C LYS A 338 -32.82 7.93 -16.21
N ALA A 339 -32.23 9.07 -16.56
CA ALA A 339 -32.29 9.63 -17.91
C ALA A 339 -31.62 8.70 -18.94
N LYS A 340 -30.43 8.17 -18.61
CA LYS A 340 -29.69 7.27 -19.52
C LYS A 340 -30.33 5.89 -19.68
N VAL A 341 -30.97 5.36 -18.62
CA VAL A 341 -31.75 4.13 -18.70
C VAL A 341 -32.96 4.31 -19.62
N ALA A 342 -33.66 5.45 -19.55
CA ALA A 342 -34.78 5.75 -20.44
C ALA A 342 -34.35 5.81 -21.92
N GLU A 343 -33.25 6.50 -22.22
CA GLU A 343 -32.68 6.60 -23.58
C GLU A 343 -32.30 5.21 -24.13
N ALA A 344 -31.68 4.35 -23.32
CA ALA A 344 -31.34 3.00 -23.72
C ALA A 344 -32.58 2.11 -23.99
N ILE A 345 -33.66 2.31 -23.23
CA ILE A 345 -34.94 1.61 -23.45
C ILE A 345 -35.59 2.06 -24.76
N ASP A 346 -35.56 3.34 -25.08
CA ASP A 346 -36.12 3.86 -26.33
C ASP A 346 -35.36 3.33 -27.56
N VAL A 347 -34.03 3.19 -27.47
CA VAL A 347 -33.23 2.51 -28.49
C VAL A 347 -33.65 1.04 -28.64
N LEU A 348 -33.83 0.31 -27.53
CA LEU A 348 -34.28 -1.09 -27.56
C LEU A 348 -35.71 -1.26 -28.13
N ARG A 349 -36.58 -0.27 -27.95
CA ARG A 349 -37.93 -0.26 -28.54
C ARG A 349 -37.89 -0.01 -30.04
N ASN A 350 -37.02 0.88 -30.51
CA ASN A 350 -36.85 1.18 -31.93
C ASN A 350 -36.15 0.05 -32.70
N ASP A 351 -35.20 -0.65 -32.09
CA ASP A 351 -34.54 -1.82 -32.70
C ASP A 351 -35.51 -2.99 -32.94
N ASN A 352 -36.51 -3.18 -32.07
CA ASN A 352 -37.52 -4.23 -32.26
C ASN A 352 -38.52 -3.93 -33.39
N LEU A 353 -38.66 -2.66 -33.82
CA LEU A 353 -39.50 -2.25 -34.96
C LEU A 353 -38.84 -2.50 -36.32
N LEU A 354 -37.52 -2.74 -36.37
CA LEU A 354 -36.77 -3.02 -37.60
C LEU A 354 -36.66 -4.52 -37.92
N VAL A 355 -37.08 -5.40 -37.00
CA VAL A 355 -37.04 -6.87 -37.13
C VAL A 355 -38.45 -7.48 -37.18
N SER A 356 -39.48 -6.64 -37.36
CA SER A 356 -40.90 -7.06 -37.50
C SER A 356 -41.35 -7.07 -38.95
#